data_AF-A0A7W9AWL8-F1
#
_entry.id   AF-A0A7W9AWL8-F1
#
_cell.length_a   1.000
_cell.length_b   1.000
_cell.length_c   1.000
_cell.angle_alpha   90.00
_cell.angle_beta   90.00
_cell.angle_gamma   90.00
#
_symmetry.space_group_name_H-M   'P 1'
#
loop_
_entity.id
_entity.type
_entity.pdbx_description
1 polymer ?
#
loop_
_entity_poly.entity_id
_entity_poly.type
_entity_poly.pdbx_seq_one_letter_code
_entity_poly.pdbx_strand_id
1 'polypeptide(L)'
;MAEGEILSPALAALLQIMTSTEVAEAKCVEAAKAIIEYEAPQGVYDLTHRYLLGVAEDDEQSTDLRLEALKLLRKVEARRVTPPPAASRVAHKETAERLGRAKQRLALVAEGKWPTSEAGWAESADNPALEMSTVGLAERLKAARR
;
A
#
# COMPACT_ATOMS: atom_id res chain seq x y z
N MET A 1 7.77 1.39 23.05
CA MET A 1 7.46 2.83 23.21
C MET A 1 7.48 3.39 21.79
N ALA A 2 6.33 3.70 21.22
CA ALA A 2 6.23 4.14 19.83
C ALA A 2 6.82 5.55 19.71
N GLU A 3 7.73 5.74 18.76
CA GLU A 3 8.18 7.07 18.32
C GLU A 3 6.95 7.93 18.05
N GLY A 4 6.96 9.17 18.55
CA GLY A 4 5.84 10.10 18.43
C GLY A 4 5.56 10.42 16.98
N GLU A 5 4.70 9.61 16.35
CA GLU A 5 4.16 9.85 15.03
C GLU A 5 3.49 11.22 15.05
N ILE A 6 4.00 12.16 14.25
CA ILE A 6 3.45 13.52 14.16
C ILE A 6 2.10 13.40 13.47
N LEU A 7 1.03 13.39 14.27
CA LEU A 7 -0.33 13.37 13.78
C LEU A 7 -0.65 14.70 13.10
N SER A 8 -1.38 14.64 11.98
CA SER A 8 -1.93 15.86 11.37
C SER A 8 -2.91 16.53 12.35
N PRO A 9 -3.04 17.88 12.33
CA PRO A 9 -3.95 18.59 13.24
C PRO A 9 -5.40 18.09 13.16
N ALA A 10 -5.86 17.74 11.96
CA ALA A 10 -7.21 17.20 11.76
C ALA A 10 -7.38 15.83 12.43
N LEU A 11 -6.39 14.95 12.28
CA LEU A 11 -6.44 13.62 12.87
C LEU A 11 -6.36 13.67 14.41
N ALA A 12 -5.53 14.58 14.93
CA ALA A 12 -5.45 14.85 16.37
C ALA A 12 -6.80 15.37 16.93
N ALA A 13 -7.47 16.28 16.22
CA ALA A 13 -8.78 16.78 16.63
C ALA A 13 -9.86 15.69 16.61
N LEU A 14 -9.88 14.85 15.57
CA LEU A 14 -10.81 13.71 15.51
C LEU A 14 -10.57 12.71 16.67
N LEU A 15 -9.31 12.44 17.00
CA LEU A 15 -8.96 11.61 18.15
C LEU A 15 -9.42 12.20 19.47
N GLN A 16 -9.26 13.51 19.67
CA GLN A 16 -9.77 14.20 20.85
C GLN A 16 -11.29 14.10 20.95
N ILE A 17 -12.02 14.26 19.85
CA ILE A 17 -13.48 14.10 19.83
C ILE A 17 -13.87 12.66 20.17
N MET A 18 -13.24 11.68 19.54
CA MET A 18 -13.54 10.25 19.74
C MET A 18 -13.27 9.78 21.18
N THR A 19 -12.29 10.37 21.86
CA THR A 19 -11.88 9.98 23.22
C THR A 19 -12.45 10.87 24.32
N SER A 20 -13.29 11.85 23.96
CA SER A 20 -13.88 12.78 24.91
C SER A 20 -15.04 12.14 25.66
N THR A 21 -15.06 12.32 26.98
CA THR A 21 -16.19 11.94 27.85
C THR A 21 -17.28 13.01 27.88
N GLU A 22 -17.03 14.18 27.30
CA GLU A 22 -17.96 15.32 27.30
C GLU A 22 -18.79 15.41 26.00
N VAL A 23 -18.39 14.63 24.99
CA VAL A 23 -19.07 14.59 23.69
C VAL A 23 -20.07 13.44 23.68
N ALA A 24 -21.26 13.68 23.12
CA ALA A 24 -22.26 12.63 22.97
C ALA A 24 -21.72 11.47 22.11
N GLU A 25 -21.97 10.24 22.54
CA GLU A 25 -21.39 9.02 21.94
C GLU A 25 -21.59 8.94 20.42
N ALA A 26 -22.74 9.39 19.91
CA ALA A 26 -23.01 9.45 18.47
C ALA A 26 -21.99 10.29 17.68
N LYS A 27 -21.50 11.39 18.27
CA LYS A 27 -20.47 12.23 17.67
C LYS A 27 -19.08 11.62 17.80
N CYS A 28 -18.82 10.88 18.87
CA CYS A 28 -17.59 10.09 19.03
C CYS A 28 -17.51 8.99 17.95
N VAL A 29 -18.62 8.31 17.67
CA VAL A 29 -18.74 7.32 16.58
C VAL A 29 -18.54 7.95 15.20
N GLU A 30 -19.11 9.13 14.93
CA GLU A 30 -18.87 9.86 13.68
C GLU A 30 -17.39 10.29 13.51
N ALA A 31 -16.72 10.69 14.61
CA ALA A 31 -15.29 10.96 14.57
C ALA A 31 -14.48 9.68 14.28
N ALA A 32 -14.82 8.56 14.92
CA ALA A 32 -14.20 7.25 14.67
C ALA A 32 -14.36 6.80 13.22
N LYS A 33 -15.54 7.00 12.63
CA LYS A 33 -15.81 6.76 11.21
C LYS A 33 -14.90 7.58 10.30
N ALA A 34 -14.76 8.87 10.57
CA ALA A 34 -13.86 9.74 9.81
C ALA A 34 -12.39 9.31 9.94
N ILE A 35 -11.98 8.71 11.05
CA ILE A 35 -10.63 8.15 11.20
C ILE A 35 -10.48 6.85 10.41
N ILE A 36 -11.40 5.90 10.60
CA ILE A 36 -11.23 4.52 10.12
C ILE A 36 -11.48 4.35 8.62
N GLU A 37 -12.27 5.24 8.01
CA GLU A 37 -12.59 5.16 6.59
C GLU A 37 -11.49 5.71 5.68
N TYR A 38 -10.60 6.55 6.23
CA TYR A 38 -9.47 7.16 5.56
C TYR A 38 -8.15 6.50 6.00
N GLU A 39 -7.07 6.78 5.27
CA GLU A 39 -5.74 6.29 5.63
C GLU A 39 -5.25 7.03 6.88
N ALA A 40 -5.00 6.27 7.95
CA ALA A 40 -4.51 6.76 9.22
C ALA A 40 -3.29 5.93 9.65
N PRO A 41 -2.37 6.51 10.45
CA PRO A 41 -1.27 5.76 11.01
C PRO A 41 -1.75 4.56 11.83
N GLN A 42 -0.97 3.48 11.84
CA GLN A 42 -1.42 2.18 12.35
C GLN A 42 -1.85 2.25 13.83
N GLY A 43 -1.13 2.99 14.67
CA GLY A 43 -1.49 3.16 16.09
C GLY A 43 -2.84 3.86 16.29
N VAL A 44 -3.16 4.82 15.42
CA VAL A 44 -4.44 5.54 15.43
C VAL A 44 -5.57 4.64 14.96
N TYR A 45 -5.34 3.90 13.87
CA TYR A 45 -6.30 2.89 13.39
C TYR A 45 -6.63 1.86 14.47
N ASP A 46 -5.63 1.30 15.15
CA ASP A 46 -5.83 0.27 16.17
C ASP A 46 -6.59 0.79 17.39
N LEU A 47 -6.39 2.07 17.74
CA LEU A 47 -7.15 2.73 18.80
C LEU A 47 -8.62 2.88 18.39
N THR A 48 -8.87 3.42 17.21
CA THR A 48 -10.22 3.63 16.67
C THR A 48 -10.97 2.32 16.49
N HIS A 49 -10.31 1.27 16.01
CA HIS A 49 -10.90 -0.06 15.88
C HIS A 49 -11.33 -0.63 17.23
N ARG A 50 -10.47 -0.52 18.28
CA ARG A 50 -10.81 -0.97 19.64
C ARG A 50 -11.98 -0.20 20.23
N TYR A 51 -12.03 1.11 20.02
CA TYR A 51 -13.14 1.95 20.45
C TYR A 51 -14.47 1.49 19.81
N LEU A 52 -14.51 1.32 18.48
CA LEU A 52 -15.71 0.86 17.77
C LEU A 52 -16.14 -0.55 18.20
N LEU A 53 -15.19 -1.44 18.49
CA LEU A 53 -15.48 -2.76 19.03
C LEU A 53 -16.18 -2.66 20.40
N GLY A 54 -15.67 -1.81 21.29
CA GLY A 54 -16.30 -1.54 22.58
C GLY A 54 -17.73 -1.02 22.45
N VAL A 55 -17.96 -0.06 21.54
CA VAL A 55 -19.31 0.46 21.25
C VAL A 55 -20.25 -0.63 20.72
N ALA A 56 -19.75 -1.57 19.92
CA ALA A 56 -20.56 -2.66 19.36
C ALA A 56 -20.94 -3.72 20.41
N GLU A 57 -20.01 -4.01 21.32
CA GLU A 57 -20.15 -5.04 22.36
C GLU A 57 -20.89 -4.56 23.60
N ASP A 58 -21.03 -3.24 23.80
CA ASP A 58 -21.76 -2.66 24.93
C ASP A 58 -23.27 -2.85 24.78
N ASP A 59 -23.86 -3.63 25.67
CA ASP A 59 -25.31 -3.89 25.70
C ASP A 59 -26.14 -2.74 26.28
N GLU A 60 -25.52 -1.82 27.02
CA GLU A 60 -26.19 -0.60 27.53
C GLU A 60 -26.33 0.46 26.43
N GLN A 61 -25.56 0.32 25.35
CA GLN A 61 -25.56 1.26 24.24
C GLN A 61 -26.77 1.10 23.32
N SER A 62 -27.22 2.21 22.72
CA SER A 62 -28.35 2.18 21.80
C SER A 62 -28.08 1.24 20.61
N THR A 63 -29.10 0.47 20.22
CA THR A 63 -29.01 -0.48 19.11
C THR A 63 -28.56 0.18 17.81
N ASP A 64 -28.96 1.43 17.57
CA ASP A 64 -28.56 2.20 16.38
C ASP A 64 -27.05 2.45 16.34
N LEU A 65 -26.46 2.84 17.47
CA LEU A 65 -25.02 3.11 17.56
C LEU A 65 -24.20 1.83 17.49
N ARG A 66 -24.67 0.75 18.13
CA ARG A 66 -24.08 -0.59 17.99
C ARG A 66 -24.08 -1.05 16.53
N LEU A 67 -25.21 -0.88 15.84
CA LEU A 67 -25.35 -1.25 14.43
C LEU A 67 -24.44 -0.40 13.52
N GLU A 68 -24.30 0.89 13.82
CA GLU A 68 -23.37 1.76 13.08
C GLU A 68 -21.91 1.31 13.27
N ALA A 69 -21.48 1.06 14.51
CA ALA A 69 -20.15 0.56 14.81
C ALA A 69 -19.84 -0.76 14.08
N LEU A 70 -20.78 -1.72 14.10
CA LEU A 70 -20.66 -2.99 13.39
C LEU A 70 -20.54 -2.82 11.87
N LYS A 71 -21.29 -1.88 11.27
CA LYS A 71 -21.18 -1.57 9.83
C LYS A 71 -19.80 -1.01 9.49
N LEU A 72 -19.26 -0.13 10.33
CA LEU A 72 -17.93 0.45 10.14
C LEU A 72 -16.84 -0.63 10.22
N LEU A 73 -16.86 -1.45 11.29
CA LEU A 73 -15.93 -2.57 11.46
C LEU A 73 -15.98 -3.50 10.25
N ARG A 74 -17.18 -3.91 9.82
CA ARG A 74 -17.33 -4.81 8.68
C ARG A 74 -16.83 -4.20 7.36
N LYS A 75 -17.01 -2.89 7.17
CA LYS A 75 -16.56 -2.17 5.97
C LYS A 75 -15.03 -2.20 5.84
N VAL A 76 -14.29 -1.93 6.93
CA VAL A 76 -12.82 -1.97 6.86
C VAL A 76 -12.27 -3.39 6.79
N GLU A 77 -12.88 -4.36 7.48
CA GLU A 77 -12.52 -5.78 7.30
C GLU A 77 -12.70 -6.23 5.86
N ALA A 78 -13.83 -5.90 5.23
CA ALA A 78 -14.09 -6.26 3.84
C ALA A 78 -13.02 -5.68 2.90
N ARG A 79 -12.60 -4.43 3.11
CA ARG A 79 -11.50 -3.82 2.34
C ARG A 79 -10.15 -4.53 2.54
N ARG A 80 -9.92 -5.11 3.71
CA ARG A 80 -8.68 -5.84 4.04
C ARG A 80 -8.69 -7.30 3.55
N VAL A 81 -9.86 -7.94 3.51
CA VAL A 81 -10.03 -9.33 3.07
C VAL A 81 -10.18 -9.43 1.55
N THR A 82 -10.77 -8.42 0.90
CA THR A 82 -10.97 -8.44 -0.55
C THR A 82 -9.60 -8.34 -1.22
N PRO A 83 -9.20 -9.33 -2.05
CA PRO A 83 -7.94 -9.23 -2.77
C PRO A 83 -7.97 -7.97 -3.63
N PRO A 84 -6.82 -7.29 -3.81
CA PRO A 84 -6.76 -6.12 -4.67
C PRO A 84 -7.40 -6.44 -6.03
N PRO A 85 -8.07 -5.47 -6.68
CA PRO A 85 -8.69 -5.70 -7.99
C PRO A 85 -7.67 -6.35 -8.93
N ALA A 86 -8.11 -7.24 -9.81
CA ALA A 86 -7.24 -8.07 -10.64
C ALA A 86 -6.11 -7.29 -11.35
N ALA A 87 -6.33 -6.01 -11.68
CA ALA A 87 -5.33 -5.08 -12.18
C ALA A 87 -4.11 -4.88 -11.25
N SER A 88 -4.31 -4.85 -9.93
CA SER A 88 -3.22 -4.81 -8.94
C SER A 88 -2.45 -6.13 -8.89
N ARG A 89 -3.10 -7.29 -9.02
CA ARG A 89 -2.39 -8.58 -9.10
C ARG A 89 -1.52 -8.68 -10.35
N VAL A 90 -2.01 -8.18 -11.49
CA VAL A 90 -1.23 -8.08 -12.73
C VAL A 90 -0.08 -7.10 -12.57
N ALA A 91 -0.32 -5.91 -12.01
CA ALA A 91 0.73 -4.93 -11.73
C ALA A 91 1.80 -5.48 -10.77
N HIS A 92 1.42 -6.18 -9.70
CA HIS A 92 2.36 -6.81 -8.78
C HIS A 92 3.14 -7.95 -9.44
N LYS A 93 2.50 -8.74 -10.32
CA LYS A 93 3.18 -9.76 -11.11
C LYS A 93 4.22 -9.14 -12.05
N GLU A 94 3.85 -8.12 -12.81
CA GLU A 94 4.78 -7.40 -13.69
C GLU A 94 5.94 -6.75 -12.92
N THR A 95 5.65 -6.16 -11.76
CA THR A 95 6.67 -5.52 -10.92
C THR A 95 7.61 -6.56 -10.31
N ALA A 96 7.08 -7.69 -9.84
CA ALA A 96 7.87 -8.81 -9.31
C ALA A 96 8.74 -9.45 -10.41
N GLU A 97 8.21 -9.62 -11.61
CA GLU A 97 8.97 -10.11 -12.77
C GLU A 97 10.07 -9.13 -13.18
N ARG A 98 9.80 -7.82 -13.20
CA ARG A 98 10.81 -6.79 -13.46
C ARG A 98 11.94 -6.81 -12.42
N LEU A 99 11.59 -6.93 -11.13
CA LEU A 99 12.56 -7.04 -10.04
C LEU A 99 13.37 -8.34 -10.14
N GLY A 100 12.72 -9.47 -10.45
CA GLY A 100 13.37 -10.76 -10.67
C GLY A 100 14.40 -10.69 -11.80
N ARG A 101 14.01 -10.12 -12.95
CA ARG A 101 14.91 -9.85 -14.07
C ARG A 101 16.08 -8.99 -13.63
N ALA A 102 15.83 -7.86 -12.96
CA ALA A 102 16.88 -6.95 -12.48
C ALA A 102 17.90 -7.62 -11.54
N LYS A 103 17.43 -8.46 -10.61
CA LYS A 103 18.31 -9.26 -9.72
C LYS A 103 19.17 -10.24 -10.51
N GLN A 104 18.60 -10.91 -11.52
CA GLN A 104 19.35 -11.77 -12.42
C GLN A 104 20.44 -11.01 -13.18
N ARG A 105 20.15 -9.79 -13.64
CA ARG A 105 21.15 -8.92 -14.29
C ARG A 105 22.33 -8.63 -13.36
N LEU A 106 22.03 -8.22 -12.13
CA LEU A 106 23.04 -7.90 -11.13
C LEU A 106 23.90 -9.12 -10.76
N ALA A 107 23.29 -10.30 -10.62
CA ALA A 107 24.01 -11.54 -10.37
C ALA A 107 25.00 -11.86 -11.49
N LEU A 108 24.56 -11.77 -12.75
CA LEU A 108 25.43 -11.98 -13.91
C LEU A 108 26.54 -10.93 -14.01
N VAL A 109 26.29 -9.68 -13.61
CA VAL A 109 27.33 -8.62 -13.55
C VAL A 109 28.38 -8.98 -12.52
N ALA A 110 27.94 -9.37 -11.32
CA ALA A 110 28.82 -9.78 -10.23
C ALA A 110 29.68 -11.00 -10.62
N GLU A 111 29.12 -11.91 -11.41
CA GLU A 111 29.82 -13.08 -11.96
C GLU A 111 30.70 -12.76 -13.18
N GLY A 112 30.71 -11.52 -13.68
CA GLY A 112 31.45 -11.13 -14.88
C GLY A 112 30.90 -11.72 -16.20
N LYS A 113 29.69 -12.30 -16.17
CA LYS A 113 29.02 -12.99 -17.29
C LYS A 113 27.96 -12.13 -17.98
N TRP A 114 27.69 -10.93 -17.45
CA TRP A 114 26.75 -9.95 -18.02
C TRP A 114 27.37 -9.23 -19.22
N PRO A 115 26.64 -9.07 -20.33
CA PRO A 115 27.11 -9.54 -21.63
C PRO A 115 28.30 -8.74 -22.12
N THR A 116 29.47 -9.39 -22.13
CA THR A 116 30.73 -8.89 -22.68
C THR A 116 31.06 -9.49 -24.05
N SER A 117 30.21 -10.35 -24.63
CA SER A 117 30.40 -10.89 -25.98
C SER A 117 29.26 -10.50 -26.93
N GLU A 118 29.61 -10.14 -28.17
CA GLU A 118 28.64 -9.85 -29.25
C GLU A 118 27.63 -10.99 -29.46
N ALA A 119 28.02 -12.24 -29.19
CA ALA A 119 27.16 -13.42 -29.27
C ALA A 119 26.01 -13.39 -28.23
N GLY A 120 26.25 -12.89 -27.01
CA GLY A 120 25.22 -12.81 -25.96
C GLY A 120 24.09 -11.81 -26.27
N TRP A 121 24.36 -10.86 -27.17
CA TRP A 121 23.36 -9.90 -27.65
C TRP A 121 22.50 -10.48 -28.78
N ALA A 122 23.02 -11.44 -29.56
CA ALA A 122 22.32 -12.05 -30.68
C ALA A 122 21.33 -13.15 -30.26
N GLU A 123 21.66 -13.97 -29.26
CA GLU A 123 20.75 -15.02 -28.72
C GLU A 123 19.56 -14.45 -27.93
N SER A 124 19.61 -13.18 -27.54
CA SER A 124 18.53 -12.50 -26.80
C SER A 124 17.38 -12.03 -27.70
N ALA A 125 17.53 -12.09 -29.03
CA ALA A 125 16.57 -11.57 -30.00
C ALA A 125 15.25 -12.39 -30.07
N ASP A 126 15.27 -13.65 -29.63
CA ASP A 126 14.09 -14.51 -29.59
C ASP A 126 13.30 -14.40 -28.26
N ASN A 127 13.69 -13.51 -27.36
CA ASN A 127 12.99 -13.30 -26.09
C ASN A 127 12.09 -12.06 -26.15
N PRO A 128 10.76 -12.20 -26.31
CA PRO A 128 9.83 -11.08 -26.50
C PRO A 128 9.73 -10.12 -25.31
N ALA A 129 10.38 -10.43 -24.18
CA ALA A 129 10.46 -9.56 -23.01
C ALA A 129 11.52 -8.43 -23.12
N LEU A 130 12.20 -8.31 -24.27
CA LEU A 130 13.27 -7.34 -24.50
C LEU A 130 13.01 -6.48 -25.76
N GLU A 131 11.76 -6.05 -25.99
CA GLU A 131 11.51 -4.86 -26.81
C GLU A 131 11.92 -3.60 -26.01
N MET A 132 13.23 -3.38 -25.88
CA MET A 132 13.72 -2.02 -25.86
C MET A 132 14.04 -1.68 -27.30
N SER A 133 13.37 -0.67 -27.85
CA SER A 133 13.65 -0.08 -29.16
C SER A 133 15.16 0.16 -29.31
N THR A 134 15.85 -0.78 -29.96
CA THR A 134 17.29 -0.77 -30.24
C THR A 134 17.60 0.01 -31.51
N VAL A 135 16.59 0.54 -32.20
CA VAL A 135 16.76 1.30 -33.43
C VAL A 135 17.52 2.60 -33.12
N GLY A 136 18.80 2.65 -33.52
CA GLY A 136 19.66 3.82 -33.41
C GLY A 136 20.44 3.98 -32.10
N LEU A 137 20.40 3.03 -31.16
CA LEU A 137 21.19 3.11 -29.92
C LEU A 137 22.71 3.01 -30.21
N ALA A 138 23.09 2.14 -31.14
CA ALA A 138 24.48 1.97 -31.56
C ALA A 138 25.05 3.23 -32.21
N GLU A 139 24.25 3.92 -33.04
CA GLU A 139 24.60 5.21 -33.66
C GLU A 139 24.85 6.31 -32.62
N ARG A 140 23.98 6.40 -31.60
CA ARG A 140 24.10 7.39 -30.52
C ARG A 140 25.34 7.16 -29.64
N LEU A 141 25.66 5.90 -29.35
CA LEU A 141 26.87 5.56 -28.57
C LEU A 141 28.16 5.81 -29.36
N LYS A 142 28.12 5.67 -30.69
CA LYS A 142 29.25 6.00 -31.57
C LYS A 142 29.46 7.51 -31.67
N ALA A 143 28.37 8.28 -31.71
CA ALA A 143 28.40 9.74 -31.68
C ALA A 143 28.92 10.30 -30.35
N ALA A 144 28.63 9.66 -29.22
CA ALA A 144 29.06 10.10 -27.89
C ALA A 144 30.54 9.82 -27.55
N ARG A 145 31.28 9.11 -28.43
CA ARG A 145 32.72 8.81 -28.27
C ARG A 145 33.64 9.70 -29.10
N ARG A 146 33.10 10.69 -29.82
CA ARG A 146 33.85 11.78 -30.45
C ARG A 146 33.68 13.06 -29.65
#